data_AF-A0A5C4JXI3-F1
#
_entry.id   AF-A0A5C4JXI3-F1
#
_cell.length_a   1.000
_cell.length_b   1.000
_cell.length_c   1.000
_cell.angle_alpha   90.00
_cell.angle_beta   90.00
_cell.angle_gamma   90.00
#
_symmetry.space_group_name_H-M   'P 1'
#
loop_
_entity.id
_entity.type
_entity.pdbx_description
1 polymer ?
#
loop_
_entity_poly.entity_id
_entity_poly.type
_entity_poly.pdbx_seq_one_letter_code
_entity_poly.pdbx_strand_id
1 'polypeptide(L)'
;MTLGVKEALDAFQAQNNAADKLWAYFSAVSLAVAGYVISYSSGDGFSTARILAIAGAYAIFCVNNNMALGAAQSLLVSLAQAARDSGGAGGVPLDIRVLSCRAVRWGQALMACAVIIGTLIFGRVFG
;
A
#
# COMPACT_ATOMS: atom_id res chain seq x y z
N MET A 1 -14.68 19.83 -20.27
CA MET A 1 -15.78 19.85 -19.29
C MET A 1 -15.17 20.17 -17.94
N THR A 2 -15.48 21.34 -17.37
CA THR A 2 -15.09 21.69 -16.00
C THR A 2 -15.97 20.89 -15.05
N LEU A 3 -15.39 19.91 -14.35
CA LEU A 3 -16.08 19.15 -13.32
C LEU A 3 -16.62 20.11 -12.25
N GLY A 4 -17.89 19.96 -11.88
CA GLY A 4 -18.45 20.68 -10.75
C GLY A 4 -17.70 20.31 -9.46
N VAL A 5 -17.62 21.24 -8.50
CA VAL A 5 -16.93 21.03 -7.21
C VAL A 5 -17.38 19.71 -6.54
N LYS A 6 -18.68 19.42 -6.59
CA LYS A 6 -19.25 18.18 -6.06
C LYS A 6 -18.71 16.94 -6.77
N GLU A 7 -18.72 16.93 -8.11
CA GLU A 7 -18.26 15.79 -8.91
C GLU A 7 -16.76 15.53 -8.71
N ALA A 8 -15.96 16.58 -8.58
CA ALA A 8 -14.53 16.48 -8.29
C ALA A 8 -14.27 15.89 -6.89
N LEU A 9 -15.06 16.31 -5.88
CA LEU A 9 -14.97 15.77 -4.53
C LEU A 9 -15.43 14.31 -4.45
N ASP A 10 -16.53 13.95 -5.12
CA ASP A 10 -17.03 12.58 -5.17
C ASP A 10 -16.00 11.64 -5.83
N ALA A 11 -15.36 12.09 -6.93
CA ALA A 11 -14.28 11.35 -7.58
C ALA A 11 -13.05 11.19 -6.68
N PHE A 12 -12.66 12.24 -5.95
CA PHE A 12 -11.56 12.19 -4.99
C PHE A 12 -11.85 11.19 -3.87
N GLN A 13 -13.05 11.22 -3.29
CA GLN A 13 -13.46 10.27 -2.24
C GLN A 13 -13.48 8.82 -2.74
N ALA A 14 -14.02 8.58 -3.93
CA ALA A 14 -14.03 7.24 -4.53
C ALA A 14 -12.61 6.69 -4.72
N GLN A 15 -11.69 7.54 -5.20
CA GLN A 15 -10.30 7.16 -5.36
C GLN A 15 -9.59 6.92 -4.01
N ASN A 16 -9.89 7.72 -2.99
CA ASN A 16 -9.31 7.56 -1.67
C ASN A 16 -9.73 6.22 -1.05
N ASN A 17 -11.02 5.87 -1.17
CA ASN A 17 -11.53 4.57 -0.74
C ASN A 17 -10.87 3.40 -1.48
N ALA A 18 -10.51 3.55 -2.75
CA ALA A 18 -9.79 2.53 -3.50
C ALA A 18 -8.34 2.35 -2.98
N ALA A 19 -7.65 3.45 -2.66
CA ALA A 19 -6.31 3.42 -2.07
C ALA A 19 -6.32 2.78 -0.67
N ASP A 20 -7.32 3.08 0.15
CA ASP A 20 -7.49 2.48 1.48
C ASP A 20 -7.68 0.96 1.41
N LYS A 21 -8.44 0.46 0.41
CA LYS A 21 -8.58 -0.98 0.19
C LYS A 21 -7.26 -1.66 -0.16
N LEU A 22 -6.44 -1.03 -1.01
CA LEU A 22 -5.09 -1.55 -1.34
C LEU A 22 -4.22 -1.65 -0.08
N TRP A 23 -4.28 -0.64 0.80
CA TRP A 23 -3.58 -0.67 2.09
C TRP A 23 -4.09 -1.78 3.01
N ALA A 24 -5.41 -2.00 3.07
CA ALA A 24 -6.01 -3.07 3.86
C ALA A 24 -5.57 -4.46 3.37
N TYR A 25 -5.59 -4.70 2.05
CA TYR A 25 -5.11 -5.95 1.47
C TYR A 25 -3.63 -6.19 1.73
N PHE A 26 -2.80 -5.16 1.55
CA PHE A 26 -1.37 -5.22 1.87
C PHE A 26 -1.13 -5.62 3.33
N SER A 27 -1.86 -4.99 4.26
CA SER A 27 -1.72 -5.25 5.69
C SER A 27 -2.15 -6.67 6.07
N ALA A 28 -3.28 -7.14 5.51
CA ALA A 28 -3.79 -8.49 5.75
C ALA A 28 -2.83 -9.57 5.25
N VAL A 29 -2.30 -9.43 4.04
CA VAL A 29 -1.33 -10.39 3.48
C VAL A 29 -0.01 -10.36 4.27
N SER A 30 0.46 -9.17 4.64
CA SER A 30 1.68 -9.01 5.45
C SER A 30 1.56 -9.70 6.81
N LEU A 31 0.42 -9.53 7.48
CA LEU A 31 0.12 -10.19 8.75
C LEU A 31 0.00 -11.71 8.59
N ALA A 32 -0.64 -12.18 7.52
CA ALA A 32 -0.76 -13.60 7.23
C ALA A 32 0.61 -14.27 7.00
N VAL A 33 1.51 -13.61 6.25
CA VAL A 33 2.88 -14.10 6.03
C VAL A 33 3.66 -14.13 7.35
N ALA A 34 3.61 -13.05 8.13
CA ALA A 34 4.27 -13.00 9.43
C ALA A 34 3.75 -14.09 10.39
N GLY A 35 2.43 -14.24 10.50
CA GLY A 35 1.80 -15.26 11.35
C GLY A 35 2.12 -16.68 10.89
N TYR A 36 2.14 -16.94 9.59
CA TYR A 36 2.52 -18.23 9.04
C TYR A 36 3.96 -18.60 9.41
N VAL A 37 4.90 -17.67 9.26
CA VAL A 37 6.31 -17.90 9.62
C VAL A 37 6.49 -18.16 11.11
N ILE A 38 5.85 -17.35 11.96
CA ILE A 38 5.92 -17.51 13.42
C ILE A 38 5.36 -18.87 13.85
N SER A 39 4.19 -19.25 13.35
CA SER A 39 3.52 -20.51 13.70
C SER A 39 4.38 -21.74 13.36
N TYR A 40 4.95 -21.78 12.16
CA TYR A 40 5.78 -22.90 11.72
C TYR A 40 7.20 -22.90 12.29
N SER A 41 7.73 -21.78 12.79
CA SER A 41 9.01 -21.79 13.52
C SER A 41 8.94 -22.61 14.84
N SER A 42 7.73 -22.94 15.29
CA SER A 42 7.48 -23.67 16.55
C SER A 42 7.32 -25.19 16.36
N GLY A 43 7.35 -25.73 15.13
CA GLY A 43 7.17 -27.18 14.87
C GLY A 43 7.78 -27.62 13.54
N ASP A 44 8.47 -28.77 13.57
CA ASP A 44 9.18 -29.47 12.47
C ASP A 44 9.64 -28.59 11.29
N GLY A 45 10.89 -28.14 11.40
CA GLY A 45 11.83 -27.88 10.30
C GLY A 45 11.30 -27.15 9.08
N PHE A 46 11.35 -25.82 9.10
CA PHE A 46 11.14 -25.03 7.89
C PHE A 46 12.27 -25.31 6.88
N SER A 47 11.97 -26.02 5.79
CA SER A 47 12.94 -26.15 4.70
C SER A 47 13.26 -24.77 4.12
N THR A 48 14.55 -24.45 4.00
CA THR A 48 15.06 -23.21 3.39
C THR A 48 14.40 -22.88 2.04
N ALA A 49 14.06 -23.91 1.25
CA ALA A 49 13.37 -23.74 -0.03
C ALA A 49 11.96 -23.15 0.12
N ARG A 50 11.20 -23.54 1.15
CA ARG A 50 9.85 -23.00 1.42
C ARG A 50 9.89 -21.56 1.89
N ILE A 51 10.86 -21.21 2.73
CA ILE A 51 11.05 -19.83 3.22
C ILE A 51 11.35 -18.90 2.03
N LEU A 52 12.26 -19.32 1.16
CA LEU A 52 12.59 -18.55 -0.04
C LEU A 52 11.40 -18.43 -0.99
N ALA A 53 10.58 -19.48 -1.14
CA ALA A 53 9.37 -19.42 -1.95
C ALA A 53 8.33 -18.42 -1.38
N ILE A 54 8.12 -18.41 -0.06
CA ILE A 54 7.20 -17.47 0.62
C ILE A 54 7.73 -16.05 0.51
N ALA A 55 9.00 -15.82 0.82
CA ALA A 55 9.63 -14.51 0.72
C ALA A 55 9.59 -13.99 -0.73
N GLY A 56 9.84 -14.86 -1.72
CA GLY A 56 9.77 -14.51 -3.14
C GLY A 56 8.35 -14.16 -3.59
N ALA A 57 7.35 -14.98 -3.25
CA ALA A 57 5.96 -14.70 -3.56
C ALA A 57 5.46 -13.40 -2.91
N TYR A 58 5.82 -13.18 -1.64
CA TYR A 58 5.49 -11.96 -0.93
C TYR A 58 6.20 -10.73 -1.52
N ALA A 59 7.45 -10.85 -1.97
CA ALA A 59 8.17 -9.77 -2.65
C ALA A 59 7.48 -9.37 -3.96
N ILE A 60 7.05 -10.35 -4.78
CA ILE A 60 6.28 -10.08 -6.02
C ILE A 60 4.96 -9.38 -5.70
N PHE A 61 4.25 -9.84 -4.67
CA PHE A 61 3.03 -9.18 -4.20
C PHE A 61 3.30 -7.72 -3.78
N CYS A 62 4.35 -7.48 -3.01
CA CYS A 62 4.71 -6.14 -2.56
C CYS A 62 5.05 -5.18 -3.71
N VAL A 63 5.76 -5.66 -4.74
CA VAL A 63 6.10 -4.87 -5.94
C VAL A 63 4.83 -4.46 -6.68
N ASN A 64 3.93 -5.41 -6.96
CA ASN A 64 2.68 -5.11 -7.64
C ASN A 64 1.80 -4.15 -6.83
N ASN A 65 1.71 -4.36 -5.52
CA ASN A 65 0.97 -3.48 -4.63
C ASN A 65 1.57 -2.05 -4.59
N ASN A 66 2.90 -1.92 -4.67
CA ASN A 66 3.58 -0.61 -4.73
C ASN A 66 3.29 0.12 -6.04
N MET A 67 3.26 -0.60 -7.15
CA MET A 67 2.86 -0.03 -8.44
C MET A 67 1.41 0.46 -8.41
N ALA A 68 0.50 -0.36 -7.88
CA ALA A 68 -0.92 -0.01 -7.76
C ALA A 68 -1.14 1.19 -6.83
N LEU A 69 -0.54 1.20 -5.63
CA LEU A 69 -0.60 2.33 -4.70
C LEU A 69 0.02 3.59 -5.30
N GLY A 70 1.15 3.47 -6.00
CA GLY A 70 1.79 4.62 -6.67
C GLY A 70 0.89 5.25 -7.72
N ALA A 71 0.24 4.43 -8.56
CA ALA A 71 -0.73 4.91 -9.54
C ALA A 71 -1.95 5.54 -8.86
N ALA A 72 -2.52 4.87 -7.85
CA ALA A 72 -3.66 5.39 -7.10
C ALA A 72 -3.36 6.74 -6.43
N GLN A 73 -2.16 6.88 -5.84
CA GLN A 73 -1.73 8.12 -5.19
C GLN A 73 -1.49 9.24 -6.20
N SER A 74 -0.95 8.94 -7.39
CA SER A 74 -0.82 9.95 -8.44
C SER A 74 -2.18 10.47 -8.90
N LEU A 75 -3.17 9.59 -9.04
CA LEU A 75 -4.54 9.99 -9.38
C LEU A 75 -5.16 10.86 -8.29
N LEU A 76 -4.94 10.51 -7.01
CA LEU A 76 -5.38 11.31 -5.86
C LEU A 76 -4.81 12.72 -5.87
N VAL A 77 -3.51 12.88 -6.19
CA VAL A 77 -2.88 14.20 -6.28
C VAL A 77 -3.50 15.02 -7.42
N SER A 78 -3.71 14.43 -8.60
CA SER A 78 -4.35 15.11 -9.72
C SER A 78 -5.79 15.50 -9.43
N LEU A 79 -6.56 14.63 -8.77
CA LEU A 79 -7.95 14.91 -8.37
C LEU A 79 -8.02 15.99 -7.29
N ALA A 80 -7.09 16.01 -6.34
CA ALA A 80 -7.00 17.05 -5.33
C ALA A 80 -6.67 18.42 -5.95
N GLN A 81 -5.80 18.46 -6.96
CA GLN A 81 -5.52 19.67 -7.73
C GLN A 81 -6.77 20.15 -8.48
N ALA A 82 -7.43 19.26 -9.21
CA ALA A 82 -8.67 19.59 -9.93
C ALA A 82 -9.78 20.11 -8.98
N ALA A 83 -9.92 19.50 -7.79
CA ALA A 83 -10.88 19.95 -6.79
C ALA A 83 -10.52 21.32 -6.21
N ARG A 84 -9.24 21.62 -5.98
CA ARG A 84 -8.76 22.94 -5.55
C ARG A 84 -9.04 24.01 -6.61
N ASP A 85 -8.77 23.71 -7.87
CA ASP A 85 -9.00 24.64 -8.99
C ASP A 85 -10.49 24.94 -9.18
N SER A 86 -11.35 23.91 -9.10
CA SER A 86 -12.81 24.07 -9.12
C SER A 86 -13.34 24.84 -7.89
N GLY A 87 -12.79 24.60 -6.71
CA GLY A 87 -13.15 25.32 -5.48
C GLY A 87 -12.79 26.80 -5.56
N GLY A 88 -11.60 27.12 -6.05
CA GLY A 88 -11.15 28.50 -6.28
C GLY A 88 -12.05 29.24 -7.26
N ALA A 89 -12.44 28.60 -8.37
CA ALA A 89 -13.39 29.16 -9.33
C ALA A 89 -14.80 29.38 -8.73
N GLY A 90 -15.19 28.56 -7.76
CA GLY A 90 -16.46 28.67 -7.04
C GLY A 90 -16.44 29.58 -5.80
N GLY A 91 -15.31 30.23 -5.49
CA GLY A 91 -15.15 31.06 -4.29
C GLY A 91 -15.07 30.28 -2.97
N VAL A 92 -14.90 28.95 -3.02
CA VAL A 92 -14.76 28.09 -1.85
C VAL A 92 -13.32 27.58 -1.78
N PRO A 93 -12.46 28.16 -0.90
CA PRO A 93 -11.10 27.68 -0.75
C PRO A 93 -11.11 26.28 -0.13
N LEU A 94 -10.66 25.28 -0.89
CA LEU A 94 -10.53 23.90 -0.45
C LEU A 94 -9.06 23.58 -0.12
N ASP A 95 -8.74 23.29 1.14
CA ASP A 95 -7.41 22.78 1.54
C ASP A 95 -7.41 21.24 1.61
N ILE A 96 -7.26 20.59 0.45
CA ILE A 96 -7.14 19.13 0.37
C ILE A 96 -5.68 18.73 0.52
N ARG A 97 -5.27 18.15 1.65
CA ARG A 97 -3.90 17.65 1.85
C ARG A 97 -3.77 16.20 1.42
N VAL A 98 -2.89 15.94 0.46
CA VAL A 98 -2.59 14.59 -0.04
C VAL A 98 -1.16 14.23 0.32
N LEU A 99 -0.93 13.00 0.81
CA LEU A 99 0.42 12.49 1.03
C LEU A 99 1.18 12.43 -0.31
N SER A 100 2.48 12.72 -0.26
CA SER A 100 3.31 12.59 -1.45
C SER A 100 3.40 11.13 -1.91
N CYS A 101 3.37 10.89 -3.23
CA CYS A 101 3.57 9.54 -3.77
C CYS A 101 4.86 8.89 -3.27
N ARG A 102 5.93 9.68 -3.09
CA ARG A 102 7.19 9.17 -2.52
C ARG A 102 7.00 8.65 -1.10
N ALA A 103 6.33 9.40 -0.23
CA ALA A 103 6.11 8.98 1.16
C ALA A 103 5.33 7.66 1.24
N VAL A 104 4.28 7.50 0.43
CA VAL A 104 3.48 6.27 0.38
C VAL A 104 4.32 5.08 -0.10
N ARG A 105 5.08 5.25 -1.19
CA ARG A 105 5.93 4.19 -1.74
C ARG A 105 7.06 3.78 -0.79
N TRP A 106 7.67 4.75 -0.11
CA TRP A 106 8.70 4.49 0.90
C TRP A 106 8.13 3.80 2.14
N GLY A 107 6.99 4.26 2.65
CA GLY A 107 6.33 3.64 3.81
C GLY A 107 5.98 2.18 3.55
N GLN A 108 5.42 1.88 2.38
CA GLN A 108 5.10 0.50 2.00
C GLN A 108 6.37 -0.34 1.77
N ALA A 109 7.41 0.21 1.14
CA ALA A 109 8.68 -0.50 0.96
C ALA A 109 9.32 -0.86 2.30
N LEU A 110 9.30 0.05 3.29
CA LEU A 110 9.81 -0.22 4.64
C LEU A 110 9.04 -1.37 5.32
N MET A 111 7.70 -1.38 5.23
CA MET A 111 6.91 -2.49 5.76
C MET A 111 7.19 -3.81 5.05
N ALA A 112 7.28 -3.80 3.72
CA ALA A 112 7.61 -4.99 2.94
C ALA A 112 8.99 -5.55 3.33
N CYS A 113 10.00 -4.69 3.45
CA CYS A 113 11.34 -5.08 3.90
C CYS A 113 11.31 -5.68 5.31
N ALA A 114 10.57 -5.08 6.25
CA ALA A 114 10.45 -5.60 7.60
C ALA A 114 9.89 -7.04 7.63
N VAL A 115 8.85 -7.31 6.84
CA VAL A 115 8.23 -8.65 6.75
C VAL A 115 9.15 -9.65 6.04
N ILE A 116 9.83 -9.24 4.96
CA ILE A 116 10.79 -10.12 4.25
C ILE A 116 11.97 -10.46 5.15
N ILE A 117 12.56 -9.46 5.81
CA ILE A 117 13.70 -9.66 6.74
C ILE A 117 13.25 -10.55 7.89
N GLY A 118 12.09 -10.29 8.50
CA GLY A 118 11.52 -11.15 9.53
C GLY A 118 11.36 -12.60 9.05
N THR A 119 10.79 -12.79 7.86
CA THR A 119 10.61 -14.12 7.24
C THR A 119 11.94 -14.86 7.08
N LEU A 120 12.99 -14.17 6.62
CA LEU A 120 14.31 -14.75 6.41
C LEU A 120 15.06 -15.04 7.72
N ILE A 121 14.96 -14.17 8.72
CA ILE A 121 15.60 -14.35 10.03
C ILE A 121 14.95 -15.53 10.75
N PHE A 122 13.63 -15.53 10.92
CA PHE A 122 12.93 -16.64 11.57
C PHE A 122 13.13 -17.96 10.82
N GLY A 123 13.21 -17.89 9.49
CA GLY A 123 13.49 -19.07 8.67
C GLY A 123 14.91 -19.63 8.78
N ARG A 124 15.92 -18.81 9.12
CA ARG A 124 17.32 -19.26 9.27
C ARG A 124 17.75 -19.53 10.71
N VAL A 125 17.10 -18.91 11.69
CA VAL A 125 17.43 -19.07 13.10
C VAL A 125 16.85 -20.37 13.69
N PHE A 126 15.79 -20.91 13.07
CA PHE A 126 15.10 -22.13 13.54
C PHE A 126 15.02 -23.26 12.50
N GLY A 127 15.64 -23.10 11.33
CA GLY A 127 15.69 -24.11 10.26
C GLY A 127 16.97 -24.93 10.27
#